data_AF-A0A7W3IS79-F1
#
_entry.id   AF-A0A7W3IS79-F1
#
_cell.length_a   1.000
_cell.length_b   1.000
_cell.length_c   1.000
_cell.angle_alpha   90.00
_cell.angle_beta   90.00
_cell.angle_gamma   90.00
#
_symmetry.space_group_name_H-M   'P 1'
#
loop_
_entity.id
_entity.type
_entity.pdbx_description
1 polymer ?
#
loop_
_entity_poly.entity_id
_entity_poly.type
_entity_poly.pdbx_seq_one_letter_code
_entity_poly.pdbx_strand_id
1 'polypeptide(L)'
;MTESRFVVRDAAGTVVDPVLPESLHPFLLDRAGTPGERVALTEHEDGADSAEPRRSAVAEPEPDGGWRVRVDHDGGIVARAVNTDAVYDLLRSWAADDDWWLEAFGWERG
;
A
#
# COMPACT_ATOMS: atom_id res chain seq x y z
N MET A 1 7.24 23.04 -6.32
CA MET A 1 6.50 21.77 -6.19
C MET A 1 7.43 20.86 -5.43
N THR A 2 7.08 20.47 -4.21
CA THR A 2 7.84 19.46 -3.48
C THR A 2 7.48 18.11 -4.09
N GLU A 3 8.47 17.31 -4.43
CA GLU A 3 8.25 15.95 -4.91
C GLU A 3 7.92 15.04 -3.70
N SER A 4 7.07 14.05 -3.90
CA SER A 4 6.72 13.05 -2.87
C SER A 4 7.58 11.81 -3.08
N ARG A 5 8.09 11.23 -2.00
CA ARG A 5 8.77 9.93 -2.02
C ARG A 5 7.88 8.86 -1.43
N PHE A 6 7.81 7.71 -2.11
CA PHE A 6 7.07 6.55 -1.64
C PHE A 6 8.01 5.48 -1.15
N VAL A 7 7.70 4.92 0.03
CA VAL A 7 8.47 3.83 0.65
C VAL A 7 7.53 2.71 1.02
N VAL A 8 7.88 1.49 0.61
CA VAL A 8 7.16 0.26 1.02
C VAL A 8 7.99 -0.51 2.02
N ARG A 9 7.37 -1.01 3.10
CA ARG A 9 8.03 -1.80 4.13
C ARG A 9 7.19 -3.00 4.55
N ASP A 10 7.83 -4.17 4.73
CA ASP A 10 7.18 -5.35 5.32
C ASP A 10 7.31 -5.41 6.86
N ALA A 11 6.71 -6.43 7.49
CA ALA A 11 6.80 -6.60 8.95
C ALA A 11 8.23 -6.88 9.43
N ALA A 12 9.07 -7.47 8.58
CA ALA A 12 10.46 -7.79 8.87
C ALA A 12 11.40 -6.58 8.77
N GLY A 13 10.92 -5.45 8.25
CA GLY A 13 11.69 -4.22 8.05
C GLY A 13 12.41 -4.16 6.70
N THR A 14 12.15 -5.09 5.79
CA THR A 14 12.60 -5.00 4.39
C THR A 14 11.93 -3.79 3.75
N VAL A 15 12.70 -3.01 2.99
CA VAL A 15 12.23 -1.77 2.37
C VAL A 15 12.38 -1.85 0.85
N VAL A 16 11.36 -1.38 0.13
CA VAL A 16 11.41 -1.06 -1.30
C VAL A 16 11.33 0.45 -1.46
N ASP A 17 12.38 1.02 -2.03
CA ASP A 17 12.50 2.43 -2.36
C ASP A 17 13.62 2.61 -3.44
N PRO A 18 13.34 3.27 -4.58
CA PRO A 18 12.06 3.84 -4.99
C PRO A 18 10.99 2.75 -5.27
N VAL A 19 9.72 3.11 -5.08
CA VAL A 19 8.59 2.20 -5.34
C VAL A 19 8.29 2.16 -6.83
N LEU A 20 8.87 1.17 -7.52
CA LEU A 20 8.68 0.94 -8.95
C LEU A 20 7.87 -0.35 -9.20
N PRO A 21 7.06 -0.43 -10.28
CA PRO A 21 6.29 -1.63 -10.65
C PRO A 21 7.08 -2.94 -10.56
N GLU A 22 8.27 -2.96 -11.17
CA GLU A 22 9.17 -4.10 -11.26
C GLU A 22 9.72 -4.58 -9.92
N SER A 23 9.67 -3.73 -8.89
CA SER A 23 10.11 -4.07 -7.53
C SER A 23 8.94 -4.34 -6.59
N LEU A 24 7.85 -3.57 -6.71
CA LEU A 24 6.70 -3.69 -5.84
C LEU A 24 5.91 -4.98 -6.08
N HIS A 25 5.65 -5.33 -7.34
CA HIS A 25 4.79 -6.49 -7.63
C HIS A 25 5.41 -7.82 -7.17
N PRO A 26 6.70 -8.12 -7.44
CA PRO A 26 7.36 -9.30 -6.88
C PRO A 26 7.41 -9.28 -5.35
N PHE A 27 7.59 -8.10 -4.74
CA PHE A 27 7.61 -7.94 -3.29
C PHE A 27 6.26 -8.31 -2.65
N LEU A 28 5.15 -7.87 -3.24
CA LEU A 28 3.81 -8.26 -2.79
C LEU A 28 3.57 -9.76 -2.98
N LEU A 29 4.01 -10.34 -4.11
CA LEU A 29 3.87 -11.78 -4.37
C LEU A 29 4.61 -12.64 -3.33
N ASP A 30 5.81 -12.24 -2.92
CA ASP A 30 6.60 -12.94 -1.89
C ASP A 30 5.93 -12.91 -0.50
N ARG A 31 5.00 -11.96 -0.28
CA ARG A 31 4.25 -11.81 0.97
C ARG A 31 2.84 -12.42 0.88
N ALA A 32 2.32 -12.61 -0.34
CA ALA A 32 1.01 -13.20 -0.61
C ALA A 32 0.95 -14.64 -0.05
N GLY A 33 0.30 -14.82 1.10
CA GLY A 33 0.14 -16.14 1.73
C GLY A 33 1.03 -16.41 2.93
N THR A 34 1.75 -15.40 3.45
CA THR A 34 2.38 -15.49 4.79
C THR A 34 1.43 -14.83 5.81
N PRO A 35 0.67 -15.61 6.61
CA PRO A 35 -0.28 -15.02 7.55
C PRO A 35 0.44 -14.20 8.61
N GLY A 36 -0.08 -12.99 8.89
CA GLY A 36 0.52 -12.06 9.85
C GLY A 36 1.63 -11.18 9.26
N GLU A 37 1.97 -11.34 7.98
CA GLU A 37 2.71 -10.30 7.26
C GLU A 37 1.86 -9.05 7.06
N ARG A 38 2.53 -7.93 6.82
CA ARG A 38 1.89 -6.67 6.44
C ARG A 38 2.84 -5.86 5.59
N VAL A 39 2.29 -5.21 4.58
CA VAL A 39 3.04 -4.34 3.66
C VAL A 39 2.49 -2.92 3.83
N ALA A 40 3.31 -2.01 4.32
CA ALA A 40 2.96 -0.61 4.49
C ALA A 40 3.59 0.22 3.36
N LEU A 41 2.75 0.87 2.55
CA LEU A 41 3.14 1.91 1.62
C LEU A 41 2.94 3.27 2.30
N THR A 42 3.99 4.10 2.30
CA THR A 42 3.98 5.41 2.96
C THR A 42 4.46 6.50 2.00
N GLU A 43 3.78 7.64 2.01
CA GLU A 43 4.21 8.85 1.30
C GLU A 43 4.93 9.79 2.27
N HIS A 44 6.08 10.31 1.85
CA HIS A 44 6.89 11.27 2.58
C HIS A 44 7.12 12.51 1.71
N GLU A 45 7.22 13.68 2.34
CA GLU A 45 7.65 14.91 1.66
C GLU A 45 9.17 14.86 1.44
N ASP A 46 9.65 15.14 0.23
CA ASP A 46 11.08 15.11 -0.05
C ASP A 46 11.86 16.11 0.82
N GLY A 47 13.01 15.66 1.33
CA GLY A 47 13.88 16.44 2.22
C GLY A 47 13.45 16.44 3.70
N ALA A 48 12.36 15.75 4.05
CA ALA A 48 11.96 15.55 5.43
C ALA A 48 12.56 14.25 6.00
N ASP A 49 13.86 14.26 6.30
CA ASP A 49 14.64 13.09 6.80
C ASP A 49 14.15 12.50 8.15
N SER A 50 13.08 13.03 8.75
CA SER A 50 12.49 12.53 10.01
C SER A 50 10.99 12.85 10.17
N ALA A 51 10.26 13.15 9.10
CA ALA A 51 8.83 13.40 9.22
C ALA A 51 8.05 12.08 9.30
N GLU A 52 7.01 12.07 10.15
CA GLU A 52 5.93 11.09 10.06
C GLU A 52 5.38 11.06 8.62
N PRO A 53 4.96 9.89 8.10
CA PRO A 53 4.43 9.80 6.75
C PRO A 53 3.20 10.70 6.59
N ARG A 54 3.09 11.38 5.45
CA ARG A 54 1.96 12.25 5.12
C ARG A 54 0.66 11.45 5.00
N ARG A 55 0.75 10.28 4.37
CA ARG A 55 -0.33 9.31 4.23
C ARG A 55 0.23 7.90 4.16
N SER A 56 -0.61 6.92 4.50
CA SER A 56 -0.22 5.52 4.46
C SER A 56 -1.36 4.61 3.99
N ALA A 57 -0.97 3.51 3.36
CA ALA A 57 -1.81 2.38 3.05
C ALA A 57 -1.13 1.10 3.56
N VAL A 58 -1.89 0.21 4.20
CA VAL A 58 -1.39 -1.06 4.74
C VAL A 58 -2.15 -2.20 4.10
N ALA A 59 -1.43 -3.11 3.45
CA ALA A 59 -1.96 -4.34 2.87
C ALA A 59 -1.57 -5.54 3.73
N GLU A 60 -2.55 -6.34 4.12
CA GLU A 60 -2.40 -7.56 4.92
C GLU A 60 -2.91 -8.75 4.10
N PRO A 61 -2.10 -9.79 3.85
CA PRO A 61 -2.55 -10.99 3.16
C PRO A 61 -3.51 -11.76 4.06
N GLU A 62 -4.60 -12.24 3.47
CA GLU A 62 -5.63 -13.02 4.14
C GLU A 62 -5.43 -14.53 3.86
N PRO A 63 -5.93 -15.42 4.75
CA PRO A 63 -5.74 -16.87 4.60
C PRO A 63 -6.36 -17.48 3.33
N ASP A 64 -7.30 -16.79 2.69
CA ASP A 64 -7.96 -17.21 1.45
C ASP A 64 -7.17 -16.85 0.18
N GLY A 65 -5.98 -16.26 0.32
CA GLY A 65 -5.15 -15.78 -0.79
C GLY A 65 -5.53 -14.38 -1.29
N GLY A 66 -6.55 -13.76 -0.69
CA GLY A 66 -6.87 -12.36 -0.87
C GLY A 66 -6.03 -11.46 0.03
N TRP A 67 -6.39 -10.19 0.05
CA TRP A 67 -5.74 -9.17 0.84
C TRP A 67 -6.76 -8.20 1.42
N ARG A 68 -6.46 -7.69 2.60
CA ARG A 68 -7.14 -6.55 3.21
C ARG A 68 -6.24 -5.34 3.10
N VAL A 69 -6.74 -4.26 2.51
CA VAL A 69 -6.00 -3.01 2.36
C VAL A 69 -6.70 -1.92 3.15
N ARG A 70 -6.00 -1.33 4.12
CA ARG A 70 -6.47 -0.19 4.90
C ARG A 70 -5.75 1.07 4.44
N VAL A 71 -6.51 2.10 4.09
CA VAL A 71 -5.99 3.42 3.74
C VAL A 71 -6.41 4.40 4.81
N ASP A 72 -5.47 5.22 5.27
CA ASP A 72 -5.78 6.33 6.15
C ASP A 72 -6.35 7.50 5.33
N HIS A 73 -7.67 7.48 5.15
CA HIS A 73 -8.44 8.47 4.41
C HIS A 73 -9.77 8.71 5.14
N ASP A 74 -10.08 9.96 5.48
CA ASP A 74 -11.34 10.40 6.13
C ASP A 74 -11.81 9.51 7.30
N GLY A 75 -10.88 9.16 8.20
CA GLY A 75 -11.15 8.32 9.37
C GLY A 75 -10.89 6.83 9.18
N GLY A 76 -10.33 6.44 8.03
CA GLY A 76 -9.91 5.07 7.75
C GLY A 76 -10.94 4.31 6.92
N ILE A 77 -10.50 3.77 5.79
CA ILE A 77 -11.30 2.92 4.92
C ILE A 77 -10.55 1.63 4.60
N VAL A 78 -11.30 0.56 4.41
CA VAL A 78 -10.77 -0.79 4.18
C VAL A 78 -11.38 -1.35 2.91
N ALA A 79 -10.55 -1.86 2.02
CA ALA A 79 -10.94 -2.63 0.85
C ALA A 79 -10.46 -4.07 0.96
N ARG A 80 -11.20 -4.99 0.34
CA ARG A 80 -10.73 -6.35 0.08
C ARG A 80 -10.29 -6.47 -1.36
N ALA A 81 -9.07 -6.92 -1.58
CA ALA A 81 -8.52 -7.23 -2.89
C ALA A 81 -8.43 -8.75 -3.05
N VAL A 82 -8.91 -9.26 -4.17
CA VAL A 82 -9.07 -10.71 -4.39
C VAL A 82 -7.77 -11.44 -4.70
N ASN A 83 -6.71 -10.70 -5.05
CA ASN A 83 -5.40 -11.23 -5.38
C ASN A 83 -4.33 -10.11 -5.31
N THR A 84 -3.07 -10.49 -5.53
CA THR A 84 -1.93 -9.58 -5.52
C THR A 84 -1.98 -8.52 -6.62
N ASP A 85 -2.51 -8.83 -7.80
CA ASP A 85 -2.63 -7.87 -8.91
C ASP A 85 -3.58 -6.72 -8.53
N ALA A 86 -4.72 -7.06 -7.91
CA ALA A 86 -5.68 -6.07 -7.43
C ALA A 86 -5.11 -5.17 -6.32
N VAL A 87 -4.30 -5.72 -5.41
CA VAL A 87 -3.58 -4.91 -4.40
C VAL A 87 -2.58 -3.99 -5.06
N TYR A 88 -1.79 -4.51 -6.00
CA TYR A 88 -0.82 -3.72 -6.73
C TYR A 88 -1.49 -2.54 -7.45
N ASP A 89 -2.59 -2.79 -8.17
CA ASP A 89 -3.34 -1.75 -8.87
C ASP A 89 -3.91 -0.68 -7.92
N LEU A 90 -4.44 -1.10 -6.76
CA LEU A 90 -4.91 -0.20 -5.71
C LEU A 90 -3.78 0.69 -5.20
N LEU A 91 -2.66 0.10 -4.77
CA LEU A 91 -1.52 0.83 -4.20
C LEU A 91 -0.87 1.76 -5.23
N ARG A 92 -0.78 1.33 -6.49
CA ARG A 92 -0.25 2.13 -7.60
C ARG A 92 -1.13 3.36 -7.86
N SER A 93 -2.44 3.19 -7.92
CA SER A 93 -3.38 4.30 -8.14
C SER A 93 -3.45 5.24 -6.93
N TRP A 94 -3.44 4.71 -5.71
CA TRP A 94 -3.34 5.52 -4.50
C TRP A 94 -2.07 6.38 -4.48
N ALA A 95 -0.92 5.81 -4.86
CA ALA A 95 0.34 6.56 -4.97
C ALA A 95 0.31 7.61 -6.09
N ALA A 96 -0.39 7.32 -7.20
CA ALA A 96 -0.56 8.25 -8.30
C ALA A 96 -1.54 9.41 -8.01
N ASP A 97 -2.30 9.32 -6.91
CA ASP A 97 -3.31 10.31 -6.52
C ASP A 97 -4.34 10.58 -7.63
N ASP A 98 -4.73 9.54 -8.37
CA ASP A 98 -5.58 9.63 -9.57
C ASP A 98 -7.07 9.35 -9.33
N ASP A 99 -7.50 9.33 -8.05
CA ASP A 99 -8.86 9.02 -7.54
C ASP A 99 -9.45 7.66 -7.95
N TRP A 100 -8.85 6.95 -8.92
CA TRP A 100 -9.36 5.68 -9.42
C TRP A 100 -9.44 4.61 -8.34
N TRP A 101 -8.51 4.61 -7.39
CA TRP A 101 -8.51 3.70 -6.23
C TRP A 101 -9.77 3.85 -5.36
N LEU A 102 -10.39 5.03 -5.28
CA LEU A 102 -11.64 5.23 -4.55
C LEU A 102 -12.82 4.62 -5.30
N GLU A 103 -12.83 4.70 -6.63
CA GLU A 103 -13.93 4.24 -7.47
C GLU A 103 -13.88 2.75 -7.80
N ALA A 104 -12.68 2.20 -7.97
CA ALA A 104 -12.47 0.84 -8.48
C ALA A 104 -12.67 -0.26 -7.44
N PHE A 105 -12.71 0.09 -6.14
CA PHE A 105 -12.76 -0.86 -5.04
C PHE A 105 -13.99 -0.65 -4.15
N GLY A 106 -14.50 -1.75 -3.61
CA GLY A 106 -15.54 -1.71 -2.58
C GLY A 106 -14.93 -1.36 -1.22
N TRP A 107 -15.33 -0.20 -0.67
CA TRP A 107 -14.80 0.31 0.60
C TRP A 107 -15.79 0.11 1.76
N GLU A 108 -15.25 -0.33 2.89
CA GLU A 108 -15.91 -0.38 4.18
C GLU A 108 -15.26 0.65 5.12
N ARG A 109 -16.03 1.23 6.04
CA ARG A 109 -15.45 2.08 7.10
C ARG A 109 -14.66 1.19 8.07
N GLY A 110 -13.44 1.61 8.38
CA GLY A 110 -12.50 0.91 9.27
C GLY A 110 -12.79 1.12 10.75
#